data_AF-R7H7C2-F1
#
_entry.id   AF-R7H7C2-F1
#
_cell.length_a   1.000
_cell.length_b   1.000
_cell.length_c   1.000
_cell.angle_alpha   90.00
_cell.angle_beta   90.00
_cell.angle_gamma   90.00
#
_symmetry.space_group_name_H-M   'P 1'
#
loop_
_entity.id
_entity.type
_entity.pdbx_description
1 polymer ?
#
loop_
_entity_poly.entity_id
_entity_poly.type
_entity_poly.pdbx_seq_one_letter_code
_entity_poly.pdbx_strand_id
1 'polypeptide(L)'
;MAKENKTMDEIHRGLLKKYHTLCTVLGLSAEEKSAIAESYGVESSRDIDTHDLVNICAKLSAQANEKQGTGDMDKLRKRVMAAVGSYLRKTGRKSNATVIKAIACRATGHTDFNKIPRERLRNLIGLFNNKVKDSEAVDIIAAEQDTAVVDMGSVFGFSPQGEA
;
A
#
# COMPACT_ATOMS: atom_id res chain seq x y z
N MET A 1 19.40 -10.22 -44.50
CA MET A 1 19.35 -8.92 -43.81
C MET A 1 17.97 -8.21 -43.84
N ALA A 2 16.92 -8.77 -44.45
CA ALA A 2 15.59 -8.13 -44.49
C ALA A 2 14.68 -8.45 -43.27
N LYS A 3 15.04 -9.48 -42.47
CA LYS A 3 14.19 -9.96 -41.37
C LYS A 3 14.39 -9.15 -40.08
N GLU A 4 15.61 -8.70 -39.79
CA GLU A 4 15.91 -7.86 -38.62
C GLU A 4 15.27 -6.47 -38.69
N ASN A 5 15.25 -5.83 -39.86
CA ASN A 5 14.59 -4.52 -40.03
C ASN A 5 13.06 -4.61 -39.81
N LYS A 6 12.41 -5.67 -40.29
CA LYS A 6 10.97 -5.89 -40.05
C LYS A 6 10.64 -6.05 -38.57
N THR A 7 11.44 -6.82 -37.83
CA THR A 7 11.23 -7.02 -36.39
C THR A 7 11.40 -5.71 -35.62
N MET A 8 12.40 -4.90 -35.97
CA MET A 8 12.62 -3.59 -35.32
C MET A 8 11.50 -2.60 -35.61
N ASP A 9 11.00 -2.55 -36.85
CA ASP A 9 9.84 -1.72 -37.21
C ASP A 9 8.56 -2.12 -36.46
N GLU A 10 8.34 -3.42 -36.25
CA GLU A 10 7.21 -3.93 -35.49
C GLU A 10 7.30 -3.57 -34.00
N ILE A 11 8.50 -3.68 -33.41
CA ILE A 11 8.79 -3.25 -32.03
C ILE A 11 8.54 -1.75 -31.90
N HIS A 12 9.07 -0.95 -32.82
CA HIS A 12 8.94 0.50 -32.83
C HIS A 12 7.46 0.92 -32.91
N ARG A 13 6.68 0.33 -33.83
CA ARG A 13 5.22 0.56 -33.92
C ARG A 13 4.47 0.13 -32.66
N GLY A 14 4.90 -0.97 -32.03
CA GLY A 14 4.34 -1.43 -30.76
C GLY A 14 4.57 -0.43 -29.63
N LEU A 15 5.75 0.17 -29.57
CA LEU A 15 6.09 1.22 -28.60
C LEU A 15 5.32 2.51 -28.86
N LEU A 16 5.14 2.93 -30.12
CA LEU A 16 4.32 4.11 -30.45
C LEU A 16 2.88 3.97 -29.98
N LYS A 17 2.27 2.78 -30.17
CA LYS A 17 0.92 2.51 -29.65
C LYS A 17 0.86 2.62 -28.12
N LYS A 18 1.86 2.09 -27.42
CA LYS A 18 1.95 2.19 -25.95
C LYS A 18 2.10 3.65 -25.51
N TYR A 19 2.97 4.41 -26.16
CA TYR A 19 3.15 5.83 -25.91
C TYR A 19 1.83 6.59 -26.00
N HIS A 20 1.10 6.50 -27.13
CA HIS A 20 -0.17 7.19 -27.29
C HIS A 20 -1.23 6.74 -26.28
N THR A 21 -1.26 5.45 -25.93
CA THR A 21 -2.17 4.94 -24.90
C THR A 21 -1.87 5.57 -23.54
N LEU A 22 -0.59 5.63 -23.15
CA LEU A 22 -0.15 6.25 -21.89
C LEU A 22 -0.44 7.76 -21.88
N CYS A 23 -0.26 8.45 -23.01
CA CYS A 23 -0.62 9.87 -23.11
C CYS A 23 -2.12 10.10 -22.90
N THR A 24 -2.97 9.23 -23.47
CA THR A 24 -4.43 9.30 -23.25
C THR A 24 -4.81 9.00 -21.81
N VAL A 25 -4.18 7.99 -21.19
CA VAL A 25 -4.37 7.65 -19.78
C VAL A 25 -3.98 8.81 -18.86
N LEU A 26 -2.90 9.52 -19.18
CA LEU A 26 -2.46 10.69 -18.45
C LEU A 26 -3.27 11.95 -18.77
N GLY A 27 -4.09 11.94 -19.83
CA GLY A 27 -4.86 13.11 -20.26
C GLY A 27 -4.00 14.22 -20.85
N LEU A 28 -2.85 13.87 -21.45
CA LEU A 28 -1.95 14.85 -22.06
C LEU A 28 -2.60 15.49 -23.28
N SER A 29 -2.53 16.81 -23.37
CA SER A 29 -2.99 17.60 -24.52
C SER A 29 -2.09 17.39 -25.74
N ALA A 30 -2.51 17.86 -26.91
CA ALA A 30 -1.69 17.81 -28.11
C ALA A 30 -0.39 18.63 -27.97
N GLU A 31 -0.46 19.76 -27.26
CA GLU A 31 0.67 20.65 -26.97
C GLU A 31 1.70 19.95 -26.07
N GLU A 32 1.26 19.26 -25.02
CA GLU A 32 2.16 18.53 -24.13
C GLU A 32 2.86 17.36 -24.84
N LYS A 33 2.17 16.71 -25.78
CA LYS A 33 2.77 15.66 -26.62
C LYS A 33 3.82 16.22 -27.59
N SER A 34 3.60 17.44 -28.11
CA SER A 34 4.57 18.15 -28.94
C SER A 34 5.79 18.55 -28.12
N ALA A 35 5.59 19.11 -26.92
CA ALA A 35 6.68 19.48 -26.02
C ALA A 35 7.55 18.27 -25.63
N ILE A 36 6.94 17.08 -25.46
CA ILE A 36 7.71 15.84 -25.25
C ILE A 36 8.55 15.55 -26.50
N ALA A 37 7.99 15.59 -27.71
CA ALA A 37 8.75 15.32 -28.93
C ALA A 37 9.91 16.33 -29.13
N GLU A 38 9.65 17.62 -28.90
CA GLU A 38 10.63 18.70 -28.96
C GLU A 38 11.78 18.51 -27.97
N SER A 39 11.50 17.98 -26.78
CA SER A 39 12.54 17.69 -25.77
C SER A 39 13.55 16.61 -26.22
N TYR A 40 13.18 15.81 -27.22
CA TYR A 40 14.04 14.83 -27.88
C TYR A 40 14.53 15.31 -29.26
N GLY A 41 14.29 16.58 -29.61
CA GLY A 41 14.78 17.19 -30.84
C GLY A 41 14.02 16.78 -32.10
N VAL A 42 12.79 16.26 -31.97
CA VAL A 42 11.98 15.79 -33.11
C VAL A 42 10.61 16.47 -33.15
N GLU A 43 10.08 16.68 -34.36
CA GLU A 43 8.78 17.33 -34.57
C GLU A 43 7.60 16.37 -34.35
N SER A 44 7.85 15.07 -34.48
CA SER A 44 6.83 14.04 -34.34
C SER A 44 7.30 12.92 -33.44
N SER A 45 6.38 12.44 -32.60
CA SER A 45 6.60 11.24 -31.80
C SER A 45 6.98 10.00 -32.62
N ARG A 46 6.72 9.99 -33.93
CA ARG A 46 7.08 8.92 -34.87
C ARG A 46 8.57 8.90 -35.24
N ASP A 47 9.25 10.02 -35.07
CA ASP A 47 10.65 10.19 -35.44
C ASP A 47 11.59 10.01 -34.22
N ILE A 48 11.03 9.75 -33.04
CA ILE A 48 11.77 9.43 -31.82
C ILE A 48 12.47 8.08 -32.00
N ASP A 49 13.74 7.95 -31.59
CA ASP A 49 14.43 6.66 -31.65
C ASP A 49 13.76 5.59 -30.76
N THR A 50 13.90 4.32 -31.14
CA THR A 50 13.31 3.20 -30.41
C THR A 50 13.77 3.14 -28.96
N HIS A 51 15.04 3.45 -28.67
CA HIS A 51 15.58 3.47 -27.31
C HIS A 51 14.97 4.60 -26.48
N ASP A 52 14.83 5.78 -27.08
CA ASP A 52 14.22 6.93 -26.42
C ASP A 52 12.73 6.71 -26.18
N LEU A 53 12.03 6.08 -27.12
CA LEU A 53 10.62 5.74 -26.98
C LEU A 53 10.38 4.73 -25.85
N VAL A 54 11.31 3.80 -25.61
CA VAL A 54 11.29 2.91 -24.43
C VAL A 54 11.41 3.73 -23.15
N ASN A 55 12.37 4.66 -23.09
CA ASN A 55 12.57 5.51 -21.91
C ASN A 55 11.36 6.41 -21.62
N ILE A 56 10.75 6.98 -22.65
CA ILE A 56 9.53 7.79 -22.53
C ILE A 56 8.37 6.92 -22.03
N CYS A 57 8.16 5.74 -22.62
CA CYS A 57 7.13 4.82 -22.17
C CYS A 57 7.33 4.40 -20.70
N ALA A 58 8.59 4.19 -20.26
CA ALA A 58 8.90 3.87 -18.88
C ALA A 58 8.54 5.04 -17.94
N LYS A 59 8.93 6.27 -18.27
CA LYS A 59 8.59 7.47 -17.47
C LYS A 59 7.09 7.73 -17.42
N LEU A 60 6.41 7.69 -18.57
CA LEU A 60 4.96 7.92 -18.65
C LEU A 60 4.17 6.82 -17.93
N SER A 61 4.63 5.56 -17.99
CA SER A 61 3.98 4.47 -17.24
C SER A 61 4.15 4.62 -15.73
N ALA A 62 5.30 5.11 -15.25
CA ALA A 62 5.50 5.44 -13.85
C ALA A 62 4.54 6.55 -13.40
N GLN A 63 4.46 7.65 -14.17
CA GLN A 63 3.52 8.76 -13.90
C GLN A 63 2.06 8.30 -13.96
N ALA A 64 1.70 7.42 -14.89
CA ALA A 64 0.35 6.88 -14.99
C ALA A 64 0.00 6.03 -13.77
N ASN A 65 0.94 5.22 -13.28
CA ASN A 65 0.78 4.43 -12.05
C ASN A 65 0.65 5.29 -10.79
N GLU A 66 1.32 6.44 -10.73
CA GLU A 66 1.15 7.43 -9.66
C GLU A 66 -0.22 8.11 -9.76
N LYS A 67 -0.61 8.59 -10.94
CA LYS A 67 -1.89 9.28 -11.17
C LYS A 67 -3.11 8.38 -10.97
N GLN A 68 -3.02 7.10 -11.36
CA GLN A 68 -4.07 6.11 -11.12
C GLN A 68 -4.10 5.59 -9.68
N GLY A 69 -3.14 5.97 -8.84
CA GLY A 69 -3.07 5.55 -7.44
C GLY A 69 -2.74 4.07 -7.26
N THR A 70 -2.23 3.38 -8.29
CA THR A 70 -1.85 1.95 -8.21
C THR A 70 -0.73 1.76 -7.19
N GLY A 71 0.22 2.71 -7.14
CA GLY A 71 1.26 2.76 -6.10
C GLY A 71 0.70 3.01 -4.70
N ASP A 72 -0.33 3.84 -4.58
CA ASP A 72 -1.01 4.10 -3.30
C ASP A 72 -1.83 2.90 -2.83
N MET A 73 -2.40 2.13 -3.75
CA MET A 73 -3.17 0.94 -3.44
C MET A 73 -2.27 -0.20 -2.92
N ASP A 74 -1.09 -0.40 -3.50
CA ASP A 74 -0.12 -1.37 -2.97
C ASP A 74 0.39 -0.97 -1.58
N LYS A 75 0.71 0.32 -1.39
CA LYS A 75 1.07 0.87 -0.07
C LYS A 75 -0.05 0.67 0.95
N LEU A 76 -1.29 0.95 0.59
CA LEU A 76 -2.46 0.74 1.46
C LEU A 76 -2.64 -0.74 1.81
N ARG A 77 -2.48 -1.65 0.84
CA ARG A 77 -2.55 -3.09 1.06
C ARG A 77 -1.48 -3.58 2.04
N LYS A 78 -0.22 -3.13 1.86
CA LYS A 78 0.87 -3.43 2.81
C LYS A 78 0.58 -2.88 4.20
N ARG A 79 0.03 -1.66 4.31
CA ARG A 79 -0.36 -1.06 5.59
C ARG A 79 -1.49 -1.82 6.29
N VAL A 80 -2.50 -2.30 5.55
CA VAL A 80 -3.56 -3.16 6.12
C VAL A 80 -2.95 -4.45 6.66
N MET A 81 -2.03 -5.08 5.91
CA MET A 81 -1.37 -6.30 6.38
C MET A 81 -0.59 -6.06 7.67
N ALA A 82 0.11 -4.93 7.78
CA ALA A 82 0.82 -4.54 8.99
C ALA A 82 -0.14 -4.31 10.17
N ALA A 83 -1.22 -3.54 9.98
CA ALA A 83 -2.19 -3.24 11.04
C ALA A 83 -2.85 -4.50 11.61
N VAL A 84 -3.31 -5.41 10.74
CA VAL A 84 -3.90 -6.69 11.15
C VAL A 84 -2.84 -7.60 11.79
N GLY A 85 -1.61 -7.61 11.26
CA GLY A 85 -0.49 -8.37 11.82
C GLY A 85 -0.12 -7.94 13.24
N SER A 86 -0.06 -6.63 13.49
CA SER A 86 0.18 -6.06 14.83
C SER A 86 -0.92 -6.46 15.81
N TYR A 87 -2.18 -6.37 15.39
CA TYR A 87 -3.32 -6.82 16.19
C TYR A 87 -3.23 -8.31 16.55
N LEU A 88 -2.91 -9.18 15.58
CA LEU A 88 -2.77 -10.62 15.84
C LEU A 88 -1.64 -10.93 16.82
N ARG A 89 -0.48 -10.27 16.67
CA ARG A 89 0.67 -10.44 17.58
C ARG A 89 0.31 -10.09 19.01
N LYS A 90 -0.41 -8.98 19.22
CA LYS A 90 -0.92 -8.58 20.54
C LYS A 90 -1.85 -9.63 21.15
N THR A 91 -2.77 -10.16 20.36
CA THR A 91 -3.71 -11.19 20.83
C THR A 91 -3.08 -12.58 21.01
N GLY A 92 -1.76 -12.72 20.85
CA GLY A 92 -1.05 -14.00 20.98
C GLY A 92 -1.36 -15.01 19.87
N ARG A 93 -1.97 -14.57 18.75
CA ARG A 93 -2.38 -15.46 17.66
C ARG A 93 -1.28 -15.58 16.60
N LYS A 94 -1.12 -16.78 16.02
CA LYS A 94 -0.20 -17.01 14.89
C LYS A 94 -0.61 -16.13 13.70
N SER A 95 0.28 -15.23 13.29
CA SER A 95 0.10 -14.34 12.15
C SER A 95 0.83 -14.89 10.93
N ASN A 96 0.10 -15.30 9.89
CA ASN A 96 0.66 -15.55 8.55
C ASN A 96 -0.04 -14.64 7.51
N ALA A 97 0.60 -14.43 6.36
CA ALA A 97 0.06 -13.55 5.32
C ALA A 97 -1.34 -13.99 4.84
N THR A 98 -1.59 -15.30 4.79
CA THR A 98 -2.88 -15.87 4.37
C THR A 98 -4.00 -15.55 5.36
N VAL A 99 -3.77 -15.73 6.67
CA VAL A 99 -4.75 -15.43 7.72
C VAL A 99 -5.00 -13.93 7.80
N ILE A 100 -3.95 -13.10 7.68
CA ILE A 100 -4.09 -11.64 7.65
C ILE A 100 -5.02 -11.21 6.50
N LYS A 101 -4.78 -11.73 5.29
CA LYS A 101 -5.62 -11.46 4.11
C LYS A 101 -7.04 -11.99 4.31
N ALA A 102 -7.19 -13.21 4.85
CA ALA A 102 -8.49 -13.81 5.12
C ALA A 102 -9.32 -13.00 6.13
N ILE A 103 -8.70 -12.46 7.18
CA ILE A 103 -9.36 -11.59 8.16
C ILE A 103 -9.80 -10.28 7.50
N ALA A 104 -8.94 -9.65 6.71
CA ALA A 104 -9.29 -8.42 6.00
C ALA A 104 -10.46 -8.64 5.02
N CYS A 105 -10.45 -9.76 4.28
CA CYS A 105 -11.55 -10.18 3.41
C CYS A 105 -12.85 -10.40 4.19
N ARG A 106 -12.82 -11.15 5.30
CA ARG A 106 -14.01 -11.37 6.16
C ARG A 106 -14.55 -10.09 6.76
N ALA A 107 -13.67 -9.19 7.21
CA ALA A 107 -14.05 -7.91 7.80
C ALA A 107 -14.71 -6.95 6.80
N THR A 108 -14.45 -7.12 5.51
CA THR A 108 -14.97 -6.24 4.44
C THR A 108 -16.04 -6.89 3.57
N GLY A 109 -16.27 -8.19 3.70
CA GLY A 109 -17.23 -8.94 2.88
C GLY A 109 -16.74 -9.23 1.46
N HIS A 110 -15.44 -9.10 1.19
CA HIS A 110 -14.87 -9.36 -0.14
C HIS A 110 -14.22 -10.74 -0.21
N THR A 111 -14.29 -11.39 -1.39
CA THR A 111 -13.66 -12.69 -1.63
C THR A 111 -12.13 -12.57 -1.71
N ASP A 112 -11.65 -11.50 -2.33
CA ASP A 112 -10.24 -11.31 -2.66
C ASP A 112 -9.71 -10.00 -2.07
N PHE A 113 -8.53 -10.06 -1.46
CA PHE A 113 -7.87 -8.90 -0.86
C PHE A 113 -7.55 -7.81 -1.90
N ASN A 114 -7.29 -8.21 -3.15
CA ASN A 114 -7.01 -7.27 -4.23
C ASN A 114 -8.26 -6.51 -4.71
N LYS A 115 -9.47 -7.04 -4.45
CA LYS A 115 -10.75 -6.41 -4.83
C LYS A 115 -11.25 -5.40 -3.80
N ILE A 116 -10.61 -5.30 -2.63
CA ILE A 116 -11.01 -4.36 -1.59
C ILE A 116 -10.73 -2.92 -2.09
N PRO A 117 -11.74 -2.03 -2.12
CA PRO A 117 -11.56 -0.67 -2.60
C PRO A 117 -10.76 0.19 -1.61
N ARG A 118 -10.17 1.27 -2.14
CA ARG A 118 -9.24 2.16 -1.40
C ARG A 118 -9.77 2.63 -0.05
N GLU A 119 -11.04 2.97 0.00
CA GLU A 119 -11.67 3.54 1.19
C GLU A 119 -11.87 2.50 2.28
N ARG A 120 -12.25 1.28 1.88
CA ARG A 120 -12.36 0.15 2.82
C ARG A 120 -11.00 -0.26 3.38
N LEU A 121 -9.94 -0.20 2.58
CA LEU A 121 -8.57 -0.41 3.08
C LEU A 121 -8.17 0.64 4.13
N ARG A 122 -8.48 1.93 3.90
CA ARG A 122 -8.20 2.98 4.90
C ARG A 122 -8.97 2.76 6.21
N ASN A 123 -10.24 2.40 6.13
CA ASN A 123 -11.06 2.13 7.31
C ASN A 123 -10.52 0.94 8.11
N LEU A 124 -10.08 -0.13 7.44
CA LEU A 124 -9.43 -1.26 8.09
C LEU A 124 -8.17 -0.85 8.87
N ILE A 125 -7.31 -0.02 8.27
CA ILE A 125 -6.09 0.45 8.93
C ILE A 125 -6.45 1.19 10.24
N GLY A 126 -7.41 2.13 10.17
CA GLY A 126 -7.85 2.88 11.35
C GLY A 126 -8.43 1.97 12.43
N LEU A 127 -9.33 1.06 12.07
CA LEU A 127 -9.98 0.14 13.00
C LEU A 127 -9.00 -0.77 13.75
N PHE A 128 -8.08 -1.42 13.04
CA PHE A 128 -7.12 -2.32 13.68
C PHE A 128 -6.09 -1.57 14.52
N ASN A 129 -5.64 -0.39 14.08
CA ASN A 129 -4.73 0.43 14.87
C ASN A 129 -5.39 0.96 16.14
N ASN A 130 -6.64 1.43 16.07
CA ASN A 130 -7.37 1.90 17.25
C ASN A 130 -7.58 0.75 18.24
N LYS A 131 -8.00 -0.44 17.78
CA LYS A 131 -8.11 -1.62 18.64
C LYS A 131 -6.81 -1.95 19.38
N VAL A 132 -5.66 -1.85 18.71
CA VAL A 132 -4.35 -2.11 19.33
C VAL A 132 -4.02 -1.06 20.39
N LYS A 133 -4.25 0.22 20.09
CA LYS A 133 -3.99 1.35 21.00
C LYS A 133 -4.94 1.35 22.20
N ASP A 134 -6.23 1.15 21.97
CA ASP A 134 -7.24 1.13 23.03
C ASP A 134 -6.99 -0.05 23.98
N SER A 135 -6.59 -1.21 23.44
CA SER A 135 -6.16 -2.35 24.27
C SER A 135 -4.92 -2.00 25.12
N GLU A 136 -3.92 -1.35 24.52
CA GLU A 136 -2.72 -0.86 25.22
C GLU A 136 -3.07 0.08 26.38
N ALA A 137 -3.99 1.02 26.15
CA ALA A 137 -4.43 1.97 27.15
C ALA A 137 -5.17 1.27 28.30
N VAL A 138 -6.04 0.30 28.00
CA VAL A 138 -6.72 -0.51 29.02
C VAL A 138 -5.72 -1.32 29.84
N ASP A 139 -4.72 -1.94 29.20
CA ASP A 139 -3.69 -2.71 29.90
C ASP A 139 -2.87 -1.83 30.87
N ILE A 140 -2.56 -0.59 30.48
CA ILE A 140 -1.86 0.39 31.33
C ILE A 140 -2.73 0.76 32.55
N ILE A 141 -3.99 1.13 32.33
CA ILE A 141 -4.91 1.50 33.42
C ILE A 141 -5.10 0.32 34.38
N ALA A 142 -5.23 -0.90 33.84
CA ALA A 142 -5.35 -2.10 34.66
C ALA A 142 -4.10 -2.33 35.51
N ALA A 143 -2.90 -2.13 34.97
CA ALA A 143 -1.65 -2.26 35.71
C ALA A 143 -1.49 -1.18 36.80
N GLU A 144 -1.88 0.07 36.51
CA GLU A 144 -1.87 1.16 37.50
C GLU A 144 -2.83 0.88 38.66
N GLN A 145 -4.03 0.37 38.37
CA GLN A 145 -4.98 -0.04 39.40
C GLN A 145 -4.40 -1.14 40.29
N ASP A 146 -3.76 -2.16 39.68
CA ASP A 146 -3.16 -3.28 40.41
C ASP A 146 -2.05 -2.78 41.36
N THR A 147 -1.18 -1.88 40.90
CA THR A 147 -0.14 -1.29 41.76
C THR A 147 -0.70 -0.49 42.94
N ALA A 148 -1.83 0.19 42.77
CA ALA A 148 -2.48 0.93 43.86
C ALA A 148 -3.10 -0.01 44.92
N VAL A 149 -3.54 -1.22 44.55
CA VAL A 149 -4.04 -2.22 45.52
C VAL A 149 -2.88 -2.82 46.34
N VAL A 150 -1.72 -3.04 45.72
CA VAL A 150 -0.53 -3.54 46.44
C VAL A 150 0.01 -2.50 47.42
N ASP A 151 0.01 -1.22 47.06
CA ASP A 151 0.45 -0.13 47.95
C ASP A 151 -0.50 0.05 49.15
N MET A 152 -1.82 -0.06 48.96
CA MET A 152 -2.76 -0.09 50.09
C MET A 152 -2.62 -1.34 50.97
N GLY A 153 -2.25 -2.49 50.43
CA GLY A 153 -1.94 -3.69 51.21
C GLY A 153 -0.68 -3.56 52.07
N SER A 154 0.27 -2.74 51.65
CA SER A 154 1.49 -2.39 52.41
C SER A 154 1.20 -1.34 53.51
N VAL A 155 0.30 -0.40 53.25
CA VAL A 155 -0.10 0.65 54.22
C VAL A 155 -0.99 0.10 55.34
N PHE A 156 -1.85 -0.88 55.06
CA PHE A 156 -2.71 -1.53 56.07
C PHE A 156 -2.08 -2.81 56.63
N GLY A 157 -0.86 -2.71 57.16
CA GLY A 157 -0.09 -3.83 57.74
C GLY A 157 -0.92 -4.85 58.51
N PHE A 158 -1.28 -5.95 57.83
CA PHE A 158 -1.83 -7.14 58.46
C PHE A 158 -0.66 -7.98 58.95
N SER A 159 -0.15 -7.64 60.13
CA SER A 159 0.65 -8.56 60.93
C SER A 159 -0.31 -9.61 61.51
N PRO A 160 -0.14 -10.91 61.24
CA PRO A 160 -0.85 -11.94 61.99
C PRO A 160 -0.30 -11.88 63.43
N GLN A 161 -1.06 -11.26 64.33
CA GLN A 161 -0.83 -11.44 65.76
C GLN A 161 -1.12 -12.90 66.10
N GLY A 162 -0.23 -13.46 66.92
CA GLY A 162 0.02 -14.89 67.00
C GLY A 162 -1.11 -15.72 67.59
N GLU A 163 -0.91 -17.03 67.51
CA GLU A 163 -1.30 -17.93 68.58
C GLU A 163 -0.09 -18.80 68.96
N ALA A 164 -0.06 -19.08 70.25
CA ALA A 164 1.05 -19.60 71.05
C ALA A 164 1.32 -21.10 70.89
#